data_AF-A0A0C3A0Z4-F1
#
_entry.id   AF-A0A0C3A0Z4-F1
#
_cell.length_a   1.000
_cell.length_b   1.000
_cell.length_c   1.000
_cell.angle_alpha   90.00
_cell.angle_beta   90.00
_cell.angle_gamma   90.00
#
_symmetry.space_group_name_H-M   'P 1'
#
loop_
_entity.id
_entity.type
_entity.pdbx_description
1 polymer ?
#
loop_
_entity_poly.entity_id
_entity_poly.type
_entity_poly.pdbx_seq_one_letter_code
_entity_poly.pdbx_strand_id
1 'polypeptide(L)'
;MTEPPQTDVSRPSALPTAKLFRRPAPNQALVDQNSEDYLNAIEEEWNKKLDAEIEILVDGMVEIVSLASIGDKDKFRITQEAFQTEMRAESMVRAANSLLSITHSLKLLLLLSDESQIARWRDEEIRHVKREKSEAQQKVAALLDELFQPSFAG
;
A
#
# COMPACT_ATOMS: atom_id res chain seq x y z
N MET A 1 -4.29 -22.33 33.52
CA MET A 1 -5.26 -21.27 33.20
C MET A 1 -4.55 -19.96 33.55
N THR A 2 -3.76 -19.39 32.63
CA THR A 2 -4.12 -18.37 31.61
C THR A 2 -4.30 -16.96 32.16
N GLU A 3 -3.32 -16.08 31.90
CA GLU A 3 -3.52 -14.74 31.35
C GLU A 3 -2.18 -14.23 30.76
N PRO A 4 -2.12 -13.82 29.48
CA PRO A 4 -0.94 -13.14 28.93
C PRO A 4 -0.89 -11.67 29.38
N PRO A 5 0.31 -11.08 29.59
CA PRO A 5 0.44 -9.72 30.10
C PRO A 5 -0.07 -8.68 29.08
N GLN A 6 -1.03 -7.88 29.53
CA GLN A 6 -1.65 -6.78 28.81
C GLN A 6 -0.63 -5.65 28.58
N THR A 7 -0.08 -5.55 27.38
CA THR A 7 0.81 -4.45 26.99
C THR A 7 -0.01 -3.21 26.66
N ASP A 8 0.06 -2.22 27.55
CA ASP A 8 -0.41 -0.85 27.35
C ASP A 8 0.50 -0.14 26.33
N VAL A 9 0.23 -0.37 25.05
CA VAL A 9 0.69 0.52 24.00
C VAL A 9 -0.31 1.66 23.92
N SER A 10 0.12 2.85 24.35
CA SER A 10 -0.56 4.10 24.02
C SER A 10 -0.65 4.21 22.50
N ARG A 11 -1.75 3.73 21.92
CA ARG A 11 -2.11 4.01 20.54
C ARG A 11 -2.15 5.53 20.44
N PRO A 12 -1.44 6.17 19.50
CA PRO A 12 -1.55 7.61 19.32
C PRO A 12 -3.03 7.92 19.07
N SER A 13 -3.65 8.43 20.14
CA SER A 13 -5.02 8.92 20.16
C SER A 13 -5.17 9.85 18.98
N ALA A 14 -6.23 9.61 18.21
CA ALA A 14 -6.66 10.41 17.09
C ALA A 14 -6.40 11.91 17.35
N LEU A 15 -5.72 12.55 16.39
CA LEU A 15 -5.65 14.01 16.33
C LEU A 15 -7.08 14.59 16.42
N PRO A 16 -7.33 15.53 17.33
CA PRO A 16 -8.64 16.17 17.47
C PRO A 16 -9.04 16.95 16.20
N THR A 17 -10.14 16.53 15.59
CA THR A 17 -11.12 17.32 14.83
C THR A 17 -10.58 18.29 13.75
N ALA A 18 -10.50 17.79 12.51
CA ALA A 18 -10.79 18.59 11.32
C ALA A 18 -12.15 18.13 10.76
N LYS A 19 -13.17 18.98 10.84
CA LYS A 19 -14.52 18.72 10.30
C LYS A 19 -14.49 18.78 8.77
N LEU A 20 -13.96 17.74 8.12
CA LEU A 20 -14.17 17.53 6.70
C LEU A 20 -15.25 16.45 6.55
N PHE A 21 -16.31 16.81 5.83
CA PHE A 21 -17.53 16.07 5.56
C PHE A 21 -17.41 14.54 5.70
N ARG A 22 -18.13 14.02 6.70
CA ARG A 22 -18.30 12.61 7.02
C ARG A 22 -19.10 11.93 5.91
N ARG A 23 -18.42 11.42 4.88
CA ARG A 23 -18.95 10.36 4.02
C ARG A 23 -18.88 9.06 4.84
N PRO A 24 -19.96 8.26 4.96
CA PRO A 24 -19.88 6.99 5.68
C PRO A 24 -18.88 6.09 4.96
N ALA A 25 -17.74 5.84 5.61
CA ALA A 25 -16.76 4.86 5.16
C ALA A 25 -17.36 3.46 5.36
N PRO A 26 -17.37 2.59 4.34
CA PRO A 26 -17.84 1.20 4.47
C PRO A 26 -16.86 0.30 5.27
N ASN A 27 -15.74 0.85 5.76
CA ASN A 27 -14.58 0.06 6.19
C ASN A 27 -14.57 -0.38 7.67
N GLN A 28 -15.62 -0.14 8.45
CA GLN A 28 -15.62 -0.57 9.86
C GLN A 28 -15.78 -2.09 10.04
N ALA A 29 -16.28 -2.82 9.03
CA ALA A 29 -16.41 -4.28 9.07
C ALA A 29 -15.18 -5.04 8.54
N LEU A 30 -14.16 -4.35 8.03
CA LEU A 30 -13.00 -4.99 7.38
C LEU A 30 -11.81 -5.25 8.32
N VAL A 31 -11.89 -4.80 9.58
CA VAL A 31 -10.73 -4.70 10.48
C VAL A 31 -10.39 -6.01 11.20
N ASP A 32 -11.23 -7.04 11.07
CA ASP A 32 -11.03 -8.36 11.70
C ASP A 32 -10.64 -9.46 10.69
N GLN A 33 -10.23 -9.07 9.48
CA GLN A 33 -9.75 -10.01 8.46
C GLN A 33 -8.30 -10.40 8.73
N ASN A 34 -7.99 -11.70 8.56
CA ASN A 34 -6.63 -12.22 8.55
C ASN A 34 -5.79 -11.40 7.55
N SER A 35 -4.57 -11.00 7.93
CA SER A 35 -3.72 -10.13 7.10
C SER A 35 -3.45 -10.73 5.72
N GLU A 36 -3.42 -12.06 5.62
CA GLU A 36 -3.30 -12.78 4.34
C GLU A 36 -4.54 -12.61 3.47
N ASP A 37 -5.74 -12.76 4.03
CA ASP A 37 -7.01 -12.60 3.30
C ASP A 37 -7.18 -11.18 2.78
N TYR A 38 -6.74 -10.18 3.56
CA TYR A 38 -6.75 -8.77 3.14
C TYR A 38 -5.81 -8.51 1.95
N LEU A 39 -4.60 -9.07 1.97
CA LEU A 39 -3.65 -8.93 0.87
C LEU A 39 -4.13 -9.65 -0.39
N ASN A 40 -4.70 -10.85 -0.24
CA ASN A 40 -5.30 -11.60 -1.35
C ASN A 40 -6.46 -10.81 -2.00
N ALA A 41 -7.31 -10.17 -1.18
CA ALA A 41 -8.42 -9.36 -1.69
C ALA A 41 -7.92 -8.14 -2.49
N ILE A 42 -6.86 -7.48 -2.03
CA ILE A 42 -6.23 -6.37 -2.75
C ILE A 42 -5.64 -6.85 -4.07
N GLU A 43 -4.89 -7.95 -4.05
CA GLU A 43 -4.30 -8.54 -5.25
C GLU A 43 -5.37 -8.88 -6.29
N GLU A 44 -6.45 -9.52 -5.85
CA GLU A 44 -7.56 -9.88 -6.73
C GLU A 44 -8.27 -8.64 -7.30
N GLU A 45 -8.43 -7.56 -6.53
CA GLU A 45 -8.99 -6.30 -7.04
C GLU A 45 -8.09 -5.68 -8.12
N TRP A 46 -6.78 -5.68 -7.93
CA TRP A 46 -5.83 -5.16 -8.92
C TRP A 46 -5.81 -6.02 -10.19
N ASN A 47 -5.83 -7.35 -10.05
CA ASN A 47 -5.92 -8.26 -11.19
C ASN A 47 -7.21 -8.04 -11.99
N LYS A 48 -8.36 -7.92 -11.31
CA LYS A 48 -9.64 -7.62 -11.98
C LYS A 48 -9.60 -6.29 -12.75
N LYS A 49 -8.99 -5.25 -12.18
CA LYS A 49 -8.83 -3.96 -12.87
C LYS A 49 -7.90 -4.08 -14.07
N LEU A 50 -6.77 -4.79 -13.91
CA LEU A 50 -5.80 -5.01 -14.97
C LEU A 50 -6.43 -5.76 -16.14
N ASP A 51 -7.14 -6.86 -15.85
CA ASP A 51 -7.81 -7.68 -16.86
C ASP A 51 -8.85 -6.89 -17.64
N ALA A 52 -9.68 -6.09 -16.96
CA ALA A 52 -10.69 -5.26 -17.61
C ALA A 52 -10.09 -4.23 -18.59
N GLU A 53 -8.98 -3.58 -18.20
CA GLU A 53 -8.33 -2.60 -19.09
C GLU A 53 -7.61 -3.28 -20.27
N ILE A 54 -7.06 -4.47 -20.07
CA ILE A 54 -6.46 -5.27 -21.15
C ILE A 54 -7.54 -5.77 -22.12
N GLU A 55 -8.68 -6.22 -21.62
CA GLU A 55 -9.82 -6.66 -22.44
C GLU A 55 -10.29 -5.52 -23.35
N ILE A 56 -10.45 -4.30 -22.83
CA ILE A 56 -10.79 -3.11 -23.63
C ILE A 56 -9.78 -2.85 -24.75
N LEU A 57 -8.48 -3.05 -24.49
CA LEU A 57 -7.43 -2.86 -25.49
C LEU A 57 -7.48 -3.93 -26.59
N VAL A 58 -7.66 -5.20 -26.20
CA VAL A 58 -7.69 -6.34 -27.12
C VAL A 58 -8.95 -6.28 -27.98
N ASP A 59 -10.12 -6.12 -27.37
CA ASP A 59 -11.39 -6.04 -28.07
C ASP A 59 -11.44 -4.82 -28.98
N GLY A 60 -10.96 -3.67 -28.49
CA GLY A 60 -10.83 -2.45 -29.29
C GLY A 60 -9.97 -2.67 -30.55
N MET A 61 -8.85 -3.38 -30.42
CA MET A 61 -8.00 -3.69 -31.58
C MET A 61 -8.66 -4.66 -32.56
N VAL A 62 -9.31 -5.71 -32.06
CA VAL A 62 -10.04 -6.68 -32.91
C VAL A 62 -11.13 -5.96 -33.71
N GLU A 63 -11.86 -5.06 -33.07
CA GLU A 63 -12.89 -4.29 -33.73
C GLU A 63 -12.34 -3.33 -34.78
N ILE A 64 -11.27 -2.58 -34.47
CA ILE A 64 -10.64 -1.67 -35.45
C ILE A 64 -10.14 -2.46 -36.68
N VAL A 65 -9.51 -3.61 -36.47
CA VAL A 65 -9.06 -4.48 -37.56
C VAL A 65 -10.26 -5.00 -38.37
N SER A 66 -11.36 -5.36 -37.72
CA SER A 66 -12.58 -5.80 -38.40
C SER A 66 -13.18 -4.68 -39.27
N LEU A 67 -13.19 -3.44 -38.77
CA LEU A 67 -13.68 -2.26 -39.49
C LEU A 67 -12.74 -1.87 -40.63
N ALA A 68 -11.44 -2.08 -40.50
CA ALA A 68 -10.46 -1.80 -41.54
C ALA A 68 -10.50 -2.81 -42.71
N SER A 69 -11.22 -3.92 -42.59
CA SER A 69 -11.36 -4.93 -43.66
C SER A 69 -11.87 -4.31 -44.96
N ILE A 70 -11.20 -4.63 -46.07
CA ILE A 70 -11.48 -4.08 -47.40
C ILE A 70 -12.68 -4.81 -48.01
N GLY A 71 -13.71 -4.06 -48.40
CA GLY A 71 -14.90 -4.58 -49.09
C GLY A 71 -15.67 -3.45 -49.77
N ASP A 72 -16.74 -3.77 -50.51
CA ASP A 72 -17.62 -2.78 -51.13
C ASP A 72 -18.40 -2.01 -50.05
N LYS A 73 -17.91 -0.81 -49.73
CA LYS A 73 -18.47 0.08 -48.71
C LYS A 73 -18.96 1.36 -49.37
N ASP A 74 -20.19 1.73 -49.08
CA ASP A 74 -20.75 3.03 -49.46
C ASP A 74 -20.15 4.17 -48.59
N LYS A 75 -20.17 5.40 -49.10
CA LYS A 75 -19.65 6.60 -48.43
C LYS A 75 -20.22 6.79 -47.02
N PHE A 76 -21.51 6.50 -46.83
CA PHE A 76 -22.15 6.58 -45.51
C PHE A 76 -21.61 5.53 -44.53
N ARG A 77 -21.33 4.32 -45.01
CA ARG A 77 -20.72 3.26 -44.19
C ARG A 77 -19.30 3.64 -43.81
N ILE A 78 -18.51 4.16 -44.74
CA ILE A 78 -17.14 4.61 -44.48
C ILE A 78 -17.13 5.70 -43.38
N THR A 79 -18.04 6.68 -43.44
CA THR A 79 -18.13 7.71 -42.40
C THR A 79 -18.55 7.16 -41.05
N GLN A 80 -19.44 6.17 -41.02
CA GLN A 80 -19.87 5.53 -39.78
C GLN A 80 -18.75 4.68 -39.16
N GLU A 81 -18.06 3.89 -39.97
CA GLU A 81 -16.93 3.06 -39.53
C GLU A 81 -15.75 3.93 -39.06
N ALA A 82 -15.51 5.08 -39.70
CA ALA A 82 -14.50 6.04 -39.26
C ALA A 82 -14.80 6.59 -37.86
N PHE A 83 -16.05 6.99 -37.60
CA PHE A 83 -16.48 7.45 -36.27
C PHE A 83 -16.38 6.34 -35.23
N GLN A 84 -16.79 5.11 -35.56
CA GLN A 84 -16.65 3.96 -34.66
C GLN A 84 -15.18 3.68 -34.33
N THR A 85 -14.30 3.72 -35.34
CA THR A 85 -12.85 3.53 -35.16
C THR A 85 -12.26 4.59 -34.24
N GLU A 86 -12.66 5.86 -34.40
CA GLU A 86 -12.21 6.97 -33.56
C GLU A 86 -12.65 6.79 -32.09
N MET A 87 -13.93 6.43 -31.86
CA MET A 87 -14.41 6.15 -30.50
C MET A 87 -13.66 4.98 -29.85
N ARG A 88 -13.41 3.90 -30.61
CA ARG A 88 -12.65 2.76 -30.09
C ARG A 88 -11.21 3.13 -29.77
N ALA A 89 -10.56 3.91 -30.63
CA ALA A 89 -9.23 4.43 -30.35
C ALA A 89 -9.21 5.31 -29.08
N GLU A 90 -10.20 6.16 -28.85
CA GLU A 90 -10.30 6.96 -27.62
C GLU A 90 -10.42 6.08 -26.37
N SER A 91 -11.32 5.08 -26.41
CA SER A 91 -11.50 4.11 -25.32
C SER A 91 -10.20 3.36 -25.02
N MET A 92 -9.47 2.92 -26.06
CA MET A 92 -8.19 2.24 -25.90
C MET A 92 -7.12 3.15 -25.28
N VAL A 93 -7.03 4.42 -25.69
CA VAL A 93 -6.10 5.39 -25.09
C VAL A 93 -6.43 5.60 -23.61
N ARG A 94 -7.72 5.65 -23.25
CA ARG A 94 -8.14 5.75 -21.85
C ARG A 94 -7.73 4.53 -21.04
N ALA A 95 -7.90 3.32 -21.58
CA ALA A 95 -7.47 2.08 -20.93
C ALA A 95 -5.95 2.03 -20.73
N ALA A 96 -5.17 2.41 -21.76
CA ALA A 96 -3.71 2.51 -21.64
C ALA A 96 -3.26 3.49 -20.55
N ASN A 97 -3.92 4.66 -20.43
CA ASN A 97 -3.65 5.61 -19.35
C ASN A 97 -4.04 5.05 -17.98
N SER A 98 -5.13 4.26 -17.89
CA SER A 98 -5.51 3.54 -16.67
C SER A 98 -4.41 2.57 -16.24
N LEU A 99 -3.90 1.74 -17.16
CA LEU A 99 -2.77 0.83 -16.91
C LEU A 99 -1.51 1.55 -16.42
N LEU A 100 -1.20 2.73 -16.98
CA LEU A 100 -0.09 3.56 -16.52
C LEU A 100 -0.30 4.02 -15.07
N SER A 101 -1.53 4.43 -14.73
CA SER A 101 -1.90 4.81 -13.36
C SER A 101 -1.77 3.64 -12.39
N ILE A 102 -2.26 2.45 -12.76
CA ILE A 102 -2.10 1.20 -11.98
C ILE A 102 -0.62 0.93 -11.71
N THR A 103 0.22 1.00 -12.76
CA THR A 103 1.67 0.80 -12.64
C THR A 103 2.30 1.78 -11.66
N HIS A 104 1.91 3.05 -11.71
CA HIS A 104 2.40 4.08 -10.80
C HIS A 104 1.99 3.78 -9.35
N SER A 105 0.73 3.39 -9.11
CA SER A 105 0.24 2.99 -7.79
C SER A 105 0.99 1.78 -7.22
N LEU A 106 1.26 0.75 -8.03
CA LEU A 106 2.03 -0.43 -7.62
C LEU A 106 3.47 -0.06 -7.24
N LYS A 107 4.11 0.82 -8.01
CA LYS A 107 5.46 1.34 -7.67
C LYS A 107 5.46 2.07 -6.33
N LEU A 108 4.47 2.93 -6.08
CA LEU A 108 4.35 3.62 -4.80
C LEU A 108 4.12 2.67 -3.63
N LEU A 109 3.31 1.62 -3.82
CA LEU A 109 3.07 0.61 -2.79
C LEU A 109 4.36 -0.11 -2.40
N LEU A 110 5.18 -0.49 -3.39
CA LEU A 110 6.49 -1.10 -3.15
C LEU A 110 7.42 -0.14 -2.40
N LEU A 111 7.56 1.10 -2.88
CA LEU A 111 8.45 2.09 -2.27
C LEU A 111 8.06 2.44 -0.82
N LEU A 112 6.76 2.53 -0.51
CA LEU A 112 6.29 2.80 0.86
C LEU A 112 6.43 1.58 1.78
N SER A 113 6.29 0.36 1.24
CA SER A 113 6.39 -0.86 2.04
C SER A 113 7.78 -0.99 2.67
N ASP A 114 8.83 -0.74 1.89
CA ASP A 114 10.22 -0.81 2.35
C ASP A 114 10.52 0.20 3.47
N GLU A 115 10.06 1.45 3.34
CA GLU A 115 10.29 2.49 4.36
C GLU A 115 9.69 2.11 5.73
N SER A 116 8.51 1.45 5.70
CA SER A 116 7.84 1.02 6.92
C SER A 116 8.60 -0.11 7.64
N GLN A 117 9.27 -0.99 6.90
CA GLN A 117 10.09 -2.06 7.46
C GLN A 117 11.40 -1.50 8.02
N ILE A 118 12.05 -0.60 7.29
CA ILE A 118 13.28 0.09 7.72
C ILE A 118 13.02 0.86 9.02
N ALA A 119 11.91 1.59 9.11
CA ALA A 119 11.54 2.31 10.32
C ALA A 119 11.33 1.38 11.52
N ARG A 120 10.71 0.20 11.32
CA ARG A 120 10.52 -0.80 12.38
C ARG A 120 11.84 -1.36 12.87
N TRP A 121 12.74 -1.77 11.96
CA TRP A 121 14.07 -2.28 12.34
C TRP A 121 14.90 -1.23 13.08
N ARG A 122 14.87 0.02 12.61
CA ARG A 122 15.53 1.14 13.31
C ARG A 122 14.98 1.33 14.72
N ASP A 123 13.66 1.27 14.90
CA ASP A 123 13.04 1.46 16.21
C ASP A 123 13.35 0.29 17.16
N GLU A 124 13.46 -0.94 16.65
CA GLU A 124 13.93 -2.11 17.41
C GLU A 124 15.39 -1.98 17.84
N GLU A 125 16.27 -1.57 16.92
CA GLU A 125 17.69 -1.34 17.20
C GLU A 125 17.87 -0.23 18.24
N ILE A 126 17.14 0.89 18.10
CA ILE A 126 17.16 1.99 19.08
C ILE A 126 16.71 1.49 20.46
N ARG A 127 15.69 0.62 20.53
CA ARG A 127 15.24 0.04 21.82
C ARG A 127 16.31 -0.88 22.41
N HIS A 128 16.97 -1.68 21.58
CA HIS A 128 18.06 -2.55 22.00
C HIS A 128 19.22 -1.74 22.59
N VAL A 129 19.73 -0.76 21.85
CA VAL A 129 20.81 0.12 22.30
C VAL A 129 20.44 0.90 23.56
N LYS A 130 19.19 1.35 23.69
CA LYS A 130 18.71 2.01 24.92
C LYS A 130 18.75 1.08 26.13
N ARG A 131 18.40 -0.20 25.94
CA ARG A 131 18.44 -1.21 27.01
C ARG A 131 19.89 -1.47 27.44
N GLU A 132 20.78 -1.71 26.48
CA GLU A 132 22.21 -1.90 26.76
C GLU A 132 22.82 -0.70 27.46
N LYS A 133 22.47 0.52 27.02
CA LYS A 133 22.90 1.76 27.69
C LYS A 133 22.42 1.79 29.15
N SER A 134 21.16 1.45 29.42
CA SER A 134 20.61 1.41 30.77
C SER A 134 21.32 0.38 31.65
N GLU A 135 21.59 -0.81 31.12
CA GLU A 135 22.32 -1.87 31.83
C GLU A 135 23.78 -1.47 32.09
N ALA A 136 24.45 -0.85 31.13
CA ALA A 136 25.81 -0.33 31.29
C ALA A 136 25.84 0.79 32.32
N GLN A 137 24.87 1.71 32.32
CA GLN A 137 24.74 2.75 33.34
C GLN A 137 24.54 2.17 34.74
N GLN A 138 23.71 1.13 34.88
CA GLN A 138 23.55 0.43 36.17
C GLN A 138 24.83 -0.24 36.64
N LYS A 139 25.56 -0.90 35.74
CA LYS A 139 26.86 -1.53 36.07
C LYS A 139 27.89 -0.48 36.50
N VAL A 140 27.96 0.65 35.79
CA VAL A 140 28.85 1.76 36.14
C VAL A 140 28.48 2.36 37.48
N ALA A 141 27.19 2.57 37.76
CA ALA A 141 26.73 3.06 39.05
C ALA A 141 27.10 2.10 40.20
N ALA A 142 26.91 0.80 40.02
CA ALA A 142 27.29 -0.21 41.02
C ALA A 142 28.81 -0.22 41.30
N LEU A 143 29.64 -0.11 40.27
CA LEU A 143 31.10 -0.03 40.42
C LEU A 143 31.55 1.27 41.07
N LEU A 144 30.88 2.40 40.79
CA LEU A 144 31.13 3.67 41.46
C LEU A 144 30.75 3.60 42.94
N ASP A 145 29.61 2.99 43.27
CA ASP A 145 29.19 2.79 44.66
C ASP A 145 30.17 1.89 45.44
N GLU A 146 30.75 0.88 44.80
CA GLU A 146 31.80 0.02 45.38
C GLU A 146 33.12 0.76 45.60
N LEU A 147 33.52 1.65 44.67
CA LEU A 147 34.71 2.52 44.81
C LEU A 147 34.54 3.61 45.86
N PHE A 148 33.33 4.13 46.02
CA PHE A 148 33.01 5.18 46.99
C PHE A 148 32.60 4.63 48.36
N GLN A 149 32.40 3.32 48.52
CA GLN A 149 32.41 2.70 49.83
C GLN A 149 33.80 2.91 50.44
N PRO A 150 33.92 3.67 51.54
CA PRO A 150 35.22 3.98 52.09
C PRO A 150 35.87 2.67 52.55
N SER A 151 37.15 2.51 52.26
CA SER A 151 38.03 1.59 52.98
C SER A 151 38.12 2.04 54.45
N PHE A 152 37.05 1.85 55.22
CA PHE A 152 37.09 1.85 56.68
C PHE A 152 37.53 0.46 57.13
N ALA A 153 38.79 0.14 56.86
CA ALA A 153 39.51 -0.93 57.55
C ALA A 153 41.00 -0.59 57.48
N GLY A 154 41.49 0.07 58.53
CA GLY A 154 42.87 0.50 58.71
C GLY A 154 42.97 1.54 59.80
#